data_AF-A0A0T9R0I1-F1
#
_entry.id   AF-A0A0T9R0I1-F1
#
_cell.length_a   1.000
_cell.length_b   1.000
_cell.length_c   1.000
_cell.angle_alpha   90.00
_cell.angle_beta   90.00
_cell.angle_gamma   90.00
#
_symmetry.space_group_name_H-M   'P 1'
#
loop_
_entity.id
_entity.type
_entity.pdbx_description
1 polymer ?
#
loop_
_entity_poly.entity_id
_entity_poly.type
_entity_poly.pdbx_seq_one_letter_code
_entity_poly.pdbx_strand_id
1 'polypeptide(L)'
;MVQRIEPERYAAAVEKQHHALENIYPDKLAAELAANGMTGDVDANRIVGKRIMDDIMRKIDMALTLEVLSDKNALSLLDSQWNI
;
A
#
# COMPACT_ATOMS: atom_id res chain seq x y z
N MET A 1 1.83 -11.43 11.47
CA MET A 1 1.97 -12.89 11.19
C MET A 1 2.99 -13.14 10.10
N VAL A 2 2.82 -12.57 8.90
CA VAL A 2 3.75 -12.71 7.76
C VAL A 2 5.21 -12.44 8.13
N GLN A 3 5.50 -11.35 8.87
CA GLN A 3 6.84 -11.03 9.38
C GLN A 3 7.55 -12.20 10.10
N ARG A 4 6.79 -13.10 10.76
CA ARG A 4 7.35 -14.25 11.49
C ARG A 4 7.50 -15.51 10.63
N ILE A 5 6.62 -15.69 9.65
CA ILE A 5 6.55 -16.91 8.82
C ILE A 5 7.28 -16.78 7.49
N GLU A 6 7.41 -15.55 6.97
CA GLU A 6 8.03 -15.19 5.69
C GLU A 6 8.85 -13.89 5.87
N PRO A 7 9.90 -13.88 6.71
CA PRO A 7 10.60 -12.66 7.11
C PRO A 7 11.28 -11.94 5.94
N GLU A 8 11.84 -12.67 4.98
CA GLU A 8 12.52 -12.10 3.81
C GLU A 8 11.54 -11.37 2.89
N ARG A 9 10.39 -11.99 2.60
CA ARG A 9 9.34 -11.37 1.77
C ARG A 9 8.72 -10.17 2.47
N TYR A 10 8.56 -10.24 3.78
CA TYR A 10 8.11 -9.10 4.58
C TYR A 10 9.12 -7.94 4.48
N ALA A 11 10.42 -8.20 4.64
CA ALA A 11 11.46 -7.19 4.50
C ALA A 11 11.46 -6.56 3.11
N ALA A 12 11.33 -7.36 2.05
CA ALA A 12 11.23 -6.87 0.68
C ALA A 12 9.97 -6.00 0.45
N ALA A 13 8.84 -6.33 1.09
CA ALA A 13 7.63 -5.52 1.02
C ALA A 13 7.81 -4.17 1.75
N VAL A 14 8.45 -4.17 2.91
CA VAL A 14 8.79 -2.94 3.64
C VAL A 14 9.72 -2.05 2.81
N GLU A 15 10.72 -2.62 2.14
CA GLU A 15 11.60 -1.85 1.26
C GLU A 15 10.85 -1.28 0.05
N LYS A 16 9.92 -2.03 -0.54
CA LYS A 16 9.00 -1.50 -1.57
C LYS A 16 8.14 -0.35 -1.04
N GLN A 17 7.67 -0.41 0.20
CA GLN A 17 6.91 0.68 0.83
C GLN A 17 7.79 1.93 0.96
N HIS A 18 9.00 1.80 1.50
CA HIS A 18 9.93 2.92 1.61
C HIS A 18 10.24 3.56 0.25
N HIS A 19 10.59 2.74 -0.74
CA HIS A 19 10.86 3.22 -2.09
C HIS A 19 9.64 3.93 -2.71
N ALA A 20 8.42 3.42 -2.49
CA ALA A 20 7.21 4.07 -3.01
C ALA A 20 6.91 5.40 -2.30
N LEU A 21 7.16 5.49 -1.00
CA LEU A 21 6.99 6.73 -0.24
C LEU A 21 8.03 7.81 -0.59
N GLU A 22 9.23 7.41 -0.99
CA GLU A 22 10.26 8.35 -1.44
C GLU A 22 10.03 8.80 -2.88
N ASN A 23 9.69 7.87 -3.78
CA ASN A 23 9.74 8.13 -5.23
C ASN A 23 8.39 8.30 -5.91
N ILE A 24 7.30 7.75 -5.35
CA ILE A 24 5.97 7.76 -6.01
C ILE A 24 5.02 8.71 -5.28
N TYR A 25 5.07 8.72 -3.96
CA TYR A 25 4.18 9.52 -3.12
C TYR A 25 4.25 11.04 -3.41
N PRO A 26 5.44 11.68 -3.50
CA PRO A 26 5.52 13.13 -3.71
C PRO A 26 4.88 13.56 -5.03
N ASP A 27 5.17 12.84 -6.11
CA ASP A 27 4.65 13.15 -7.44
C ASP A 27 3.13 12.96 -7.52
N LYS A 28 2.60 11.89 -6.90
CA LYS A 28 1.16 11.66 -6.82
C LYS A 28 0.45 12.75 -6.03
N LEU A 29 1.01 13.13 -4.89
CA LEU A 29 0.42 14.17 -4.05
C LEU A 29 0.42 15.53 -4.75
N ALA A 30 1.53 15.90 -5.37
CA ALA A 30 1.64 17.14 -6.14
C ALA A 30 0.66 17.18 -7.31
N ALA A 31 0.57 16.09 -8.08
CA ALA A 31 -0.36 15.99 -9.20
C ALA A 31 -1.82 16.09 -8.76
N GLU A 32 -2.19 15.43 -7.66
CA GLU A 32 -3.55 15.44 -7.16
C GLU A 32 -3.94 16.79 -6.54
N LEU A 33 -3.06 17.44 -5.78
CA LEU A 33 -3.32 18.79 -5.27
C LEU A 33 -3.47 19.80 -6.41
N ALA A 34 -2.62 19.71 -7.44
CA ALA A 34 -2.70 20.57 -8.62
C ALA A 34 -4.02 20.36 -9.39
N ALA A 35 -4.44 19.10 -9.59
CA ALA A 35 -5.68 18.78 -10.28
C ALA A 35 -6.94 19.31 -9.55
N ASN A 36 -6.88 19.45 -8.23
CA ASN A 36 -7.98 19.96 -7.42
C ASN A 36 -7.86 21.47 -7.10
N GLY A 37 -6.84 22.16 -7.63
CA GLY A 37 -6.60 23.59 -7.34
C GLY A 37 -6.22 23.87 -5.89
N MET A 38 -5.70 22.87 -5.17
CA MET A 38 -5.36 22.91 -3.73
C MET A 38 -3.86 23.06 -3.48
N THR A 39 -3.07 23.43 -4.49
CA THR A 39 -1.63 23.62 -4.33
C THR A 39 -1.33 24.67 -3.25
N GLY A 40 -0.60 24.25 -2.21
CA GLY A 40 -0.25 25.11 -1.07
C GLY A 40 -1.24 25.07 0.10
N ASP A 41 -2.38 24.40 -0.03
CA ASP A 41 -3.30 24.16 1.08
C ASP A 41 -2.73 23.08 2.02
N VAL A 42 -2.44 23.49 3.26
CA VAL A 42 -1.80 22.65 4.28
C VAL A 42 -2.74 21.52 4.76
N ASP A 43 -4.04 21.79 4.84
CA ASP A 43 -5.02 20.80 5.29
C ASP A 43 -5.31 19.79 4.18
N ALA A 44 -5.44 20.25 2.94
CA ALA A 44 -5.53 19.38 1.78
C ALA A 44 -4.28 18.49 1.66
N ASN A 45 -3.09 19.06 1.83
CA ASN A 45 -1.84 18.31 1.80
C ASN A 45 -1.81 17.17 2.85
N ARG A 46 -2.31 17.43 4.06
CA ARG A 46 -2.38 16.41 5.13
C ARG A 46 -3.40 15.32 4.82
N ILE A 47 -4.61 15.70 4.40
CA ILE A 47 -5.71 14.75 4.16
C ILE A 47 -5.44 13.89 2.93
N VAL A 48 -5.10 14.53 1.81
CA VAL A 48 -4.78 13.84 0.55
C VAL A 48 -3.51 13.01 0.72
N GLY A 49 -2.48 13.57 1.36
CA GLY A 49 -1.23 12.86 1.67
C GLY A 49 -1.49 11.59 2.47
N LYS A 50 -2.23 11.66 3.58
CA LYS A 50 -2.57 10.48 4.37
C LYS A 50 -3.28 9.41 3.52
N ARG A 51 -4.28 9.81 2.73
CA ARG A 51 -5.02 8.86 1.88
C ARG A 51 -4.10 8.17 0.86
N ILE A 52 -3.23 8.92 0.18
CA ILE A 52 -2.29 8.35 -0.79
C ILE A 52 -1.31 7.38 -0.11
N MET A 53 -0.80 7.75 1.07
CA MET A 53 0.07 6.89 1.87
C MET A 53 -0.63 5.58 2.25
N ASP A 54 -1.84 5.66 2.80
CA ASP A 54 -2.65 4.50 3.17
C ASP A 54 -2.94 3.60 1.97
N ASP A 55 -3.22 4.17 0.80
CA ASP A 55 -3.46 3.41 -0.43
C ASP A 55 -2.21 2.72 -0.97
N ILE A 56 -1.03 3.34 -0.86
CA ILE A 56 0.26 2.72 -1.23
C ILE A 56 0.53 1.53 -0.32
N MET A 57 0.42 1.72 1.00
CA MET A 57 0.65 0.66 1.98
C MET A 57 -0.32 -0.50 1.76
N ARG A 58 -1.62 -0.22 1.63
CA ARG A 58 -2.66 -1.24 1.41
C ARG A 58 -2.38 -2.09 0.17
N LYS A 59 -1.97 -1.47 -0.94
CA LYS A 59 -1.67 -2.19 -2.19
C LYS A 59 -0.49 -3.15 -2.04
N ILE A 60 0.57 -2.72 -1.36
CA ILE A 60 1.76 -3.55 -1.16
C ILE A 60 1.46 -4.69 -0.19
N ASP A 61 0.77 -4.42 0.92
CA ASP A 61 0.40 -5.45 1.90
C ASP A 61 -0.55 -6.49 1.31
N MET A 62 -1.51 -6.06 0.49
CA MET A 62 -2.43 -6.96 -0.19
C MET A 62 -1.71 -7.83 -1.23
N ALA A 63 -0.76 -7.26 -1.99
CA ALA A 63 0.07 -8.03 -2.92
C ALA A 63 0.90 -9.09 -2.17
N LEU A 64 1.56 -8.72 -1.06
CA LEU A 64 2.32 -9.66 -0.22
C LEU A 64 1.40 -10.76 0.34
N THR A 65 0.20 -10.39 0.79
CA THR A 65 -0.77 -11.35 1.34
C THR A 65 -1.19 -12.37 0.30
N LEU A 66 -1.52 -11.92 -0.91
CA LEU A 66 -1.91 -12.80 -2.01
C LEU A 66 -0.75 -13.72 -2.43
N GLU A 67 0.47 -13.19 -2.51
CA GLU A 67 1.67 -13.98 -2.83
C GLU A 67 1.90 -15.10 -1.80
N VAL A 68 1.87 -14.76 -0.51
CA VAL A 68 2.08 -15.73 0.58
C VAL A 68 0.96 -16.77 0.65
N LEU A 69 -0.29 -16.37 0.43
CA LEU A 69 -1.42 -17.30 0.44
C LEU A 69 -1.42 -18.21 -0.78
N SER A 70 -1.05 -17.70 -1.96
CA SER A 70 -0.90 -18.49 -3.18
C SER A 70 0.13 -19.60 -2.96
N ASP A 71 1.30 -19.25 -2.45
CA ASP A 71 2.39 -20.21 -2.25
C ASP A 71 2.09 -21.25 -1.18
N LYS A 72 1.20 -20.94 -0.23
CA LYS A 72 0.72 -21.88 0.79
C LYS A 72 -0.54 -22.64 0.38
N ASN A 73 -0.99 -22.50 -0.87
CA ASN A 73 -2.24 -23.07 -1.37
C ASN A 73 -3.46 -22.75 -0.47
N ALA A 74 -3.47 -21.54 0.07
CA ALA A 74 -4.42 -21.07 1.09
C ALA A 74 -5.34 -19.96 0.57
N LEU A 75 -5.25 -19.59 -0.72
CA LEU A 75 -6.11 -18.57 -1.33
C LEU A 75 -7.59 -18.90 -1.17
N SER A 76 -7.99 -20.17 -1.33
CA SER A 76 -9.39 -20.60 -1.22
C SER A 76 -10.02 -20.36 0.15
N LEU A 77 -9.19 -20.13 1.20
CA LEU A 77 -9.70 -19.76 2.52
C LEU A 77 -10.27 -18.34 2.54
N LEU A 78 -9.76 -17.44 1.69
CA LEU A 78 -10.35 -16.11 1.51
C LEU A 78 -11.73 -16.20 0.88
N ASP A 79 -11.87 -16.99 -0.19
CA ASP A 79 -13.16 -17.16 -0.90
C ASP A 79 -14.26 -17.74 0.00
N SER A 80 -13.88 -18.65 0.92
CA SER A 80 -14.84 -19.26 1.85
C SER A 80 -15.35 -18.31 2.95
N GLN A 81 -14.64 -17.21 3.21
CA GLN A 81 -14.95 -16.25 4.27
C GLN A 81 -15.45 -14.89 3.74
N TRP A 82 -15.13 -14.58 2.50
CA TRP A 82 -15.52 -13.37 1.80
C TRP A 82 -16.27 -13.83 0.56
N ASN A 83 -17.62 -13.83 0.59
CA ASN A 83 -18.44 -14.06 -0.61
C ASN A 83 -18.15 -12.95 -1.64
N ILE A 84 -17.08 -13.10 -2.42
CA ILE A 84 -16.72 -12.25 -3.56
C ILE A 84 -17.05 -13.03 -4.84
#